data_AF-A0A953LJ42-F1
#
_entry.id   AF-A0A953LJ42-F1
#
_cell.length_a   1.000
_cell.length_b   1.000
_cell.length_c   1.000
_cell.angle_alpha   90.00
_cell.angle_beta   90.00
_cell.angle_gamma   90.00
#
_symmetry.space_group_name_H-M   'P 1'
#
loop_
_entity.id
_entity.type
_entity.pdbx_description
1 polymer ?
#
loop_
_entity_poly.entity_id
_entity_poly.type
_entity_poly.pdbx_seq_one_letter_code
_entity_poly.pdbx_strand_id
1 'polypeptide(L)'
;MATPEAASAEQPVWREIAIAPLAGVASVTIDHLLAELSARVHVPCRRVACPTAPPLERVPGRSQIDADRWLHLLEAHARPEVPLVGVTDSDLALPIFTFVFGRARLGGGAAVISLARLH
;
A
#
# COMPACT_ATOMS: atom_id res chain seq x y z
N MET A 1 12.91 36.62 12.13
CA MET A 1 11.67 35.94 11.68
C MET A 1 12.09 34.57 11.18
N ALA A 2 12.11 33.59 12.10
CA ALA A 2 12.69 32.27 11.86
C ALA A 2 11.70 31.39 11.09
N THR A 3 12.20 30.75 10.04
CA THR A 3 11.58 29.63 9.32
C THR A 3 11.29 28.50 10.31
N PRO A 4 10.14 27.81 10.22
CA PRO A 4 9.98 26.56 10.94
C PRO A 4 10.90 25.52 10.27
N GLU A 5 11.98 25.22 10.97
CA GLU A 5 12.88 24.10 10.76
C GLU A 5 12.03 22.83 10.61
N ALA A 6 11.99 22.30 9.38
CA ALA A 6 11.35 21.05 9.09
C ALA A 6 11.99 20.01 10.02
N ALA A 7 11.22 19.54 11.00
CA ALA A 7 11.63 18.47 11.88
C ALA A 7 12.18 17.34 11.00
N SER A 8 13.48 17.07 11.13
CA SER A 8 14.08 15.83 10.67
C SER A 8 13.40 14.70 11.41
N ALA A 9 12.26 14.24 10.89
CA ALA A 9 11.66 13.01 11.31
C ALA A 9 12.68 11.93 10.93
N GLU A 10 13.35 11.38 11.95
CA GLU A 10 14.16 10.18 11.80
C GLU A 10 13.36 9.18 10.98
N GLN A 11 13.86 8.80 9.81
CA GLN A 11 13.17 7.84 8.97
C GLN A 11 13.19 6.51 9.72
N PRO A 12 12.02 5.89 9.97
CA PRO A 12 11.97 4.65 10.72
C PRO A 12 12.77 3.57 9.97
N VAL A 13 13.71 2.94 10.68
CA VAL A 13 14.42 1.77 10.15
C VAL A 13 13.52 0.57 10.28
N TRP A 14 12.85 0.19 9.20
CA TRP A 14 11.95 -0.96 9.17
C TRP A 14 12.74 -2.27 9.25
N ARG A 15 12.33 -3.14 10.17
CA ARG A 15 12.94 -4.49 10.33
C ARG A 15 12.27 -5.54 9.47
N GLU A 16 11.03 -5.30 9.07
CA GLU A 16 10.26 -6.13 8.15
C GLU A 16 9.21 -5.28 7.42
N ILE A 17 8.74 -5.77 6.27
CA ILE A 17 7.62 -5.19 5.52
C ILE A 17 6.52 -6.25 5.40
N ALA A 18 5.30 -5.91 5.81
CA ALA A 18 4.15 -6.79 5.67
C ALA A 18 3.47 -6.57 4.31
N ILE A 19 3.21 -7.64 3.57
CA ILE A 19 2.51 -7.61 2.28
C ILE A 19 1.17 -8.34 2.40
N ALA A 20 0.06 -7.63 2.16
CA ALA A 20 -1.29 -8.18 2.20
C ALA A 20 -1.88 -8.30 0.79
N PRO A 21 -2.25 -9.51 0.32
CA PRO A 21 -3.04 -9.67 -0.89
C PRO A 21 -4.50 -9.29 -0.61
N LEU A 22 -5.01 -8.28 -1.30
CA LEU A 22 -6.31 -7.67 -0.99
C LEU A 22 -7.46 -8.30 -1.77
N ALA A 23 -7.39 -8.28 -3.10
CA ALA A 23 -8.42 -8.86 -3.96
C ALA A 23 -7.84 -9.25 -5.32
N GLY A 24 -8.21 -10.44 -5.80
CA GLY A 24 -7.89 -10.93 -7.14
C GLY A 24 -6.46 -11.45 -7.34
N VAL A 25 -5.51 -11.03 -6.49
CA VAL A 25 -4.09 -11.34 -6.72
C VAL A 25 -3.77 -12.82 -6.53
N ALA A 26 -3.22 -13.44 -7.56
CA ALA A 26 -2.73 -14.81 -7.50
C ALA A 26 -1.57 -14.97 -6.50
N SER A 27 -1.57 -16.07 -5.73
CA SER A 27 -0.51 -16.33 -4.74
C SER A 27 0.89 -16.32 -5.35
N VAL A 28 1.07 -16.88 -6.55
CA VAL A 28 2.37 -16.90 -7.25
C VAL A 28 2.93 -15.49 -7.50
N THR A 29 2.06 -14.52 -7.80
CA THR A 29 2.45 -13.13 -8.01
C THR A 29 2.94 -12.50 -6.71
N ILE A 30 2.26 -12.78 -5.61
CA ILE A 30 2.67 -12.32 -4.26
C ILE A 30 3.99 -12.95 -3.85
N ASP A 31 4.15 -14.25 -4.08
CA ASP A 31 5.37 -14.98 -3.71
C ASP A 31 6.59 -14.44 -4.50
N HIS A 32 6.41 -14.17 -5.79
CA HIS A 32 7.43 -13.53 -6.63
C HIS A 32 7.74 -12.10 -6.16
N LEU A 33 6.70 -11.30 -5.87
CA LEU A 33 6.87 -9.94 -5.33
C LEU A 33 7.64 -9.94 -4.01
N LEU A 34 7.34 -10.86 -3.10
CA LEU A 34 8.01 -10.96 -1.80
C LEU A 34 9.51 -11.25 -1.95
N ALA A 35 9.86 -12.18 -2.83
CA ALA A 35 11.25 -12.54 -3.11
C ALA A 35 12.02 -11.36 -3.71
N GLU A 36 11.49 -10.75 -4.77
CA GLU A 36 12.10 -9.61 -5.46
C GLU A 36 12.20 -8.37 -4.56
N LEU A 37 11.13 -8.04 -3.83
CA LEU A 37 11.11 -6.87 -2.96
C LEU A 37 12.13 -7.01 -1.83
N SER A 38 12.17 -8.18 -1.17
CA SER A 38 13.13 -8.44 -0.09
C SER A 38 14.58 -8.29 -0.57
N ALA A 39 14.89 -8.78 -1.77
CA ALA A 39 16.22 -8.66 -2.36
C ALA A 39 16.58 -7.20 -2.70
N ARG A 40 15.63 -6.42 -3.22
CA ARG A 40 15.88 -5.03 -3.64
C ARG A 40 16.00 -4.06 -2.47
N VAL A 41 15.11 -4.17 -1.49
CA VAL A 41 15.06 -3.23 -0.35
C VAL A 41 15.92 -3.67 0.83
N HIS A 42 16.49 -4.89 0.78
CA HIS A 42 17.31 -5.46 1.84
C HIS A 42 16.61 -5.53 3.21
N VAL A 43 15.27 -5.62 3.20
CA VAL A 43 14.42 -5.80 4.39
C VAL A 43 13.52 -7.01 4.15
N PRO A 44 13.39 -7.94 5.13
CA PRO A 44 12.51 -9.09 5.00
C PRO A 44 11.06 -8.66 4.68
N CYS A 45 10.50 -9.15 3.58
CA CYS A 45 9.09 -8.98 3.27
C CYS A 45 8.33 -10.26 3.63
N ARG A 46 7.20 -10.12 4.32
CA ARG A 46 6.37 -11.25 4.77
C ARG A 46 4.94 -11.11 4.29
N ARG A 47 4.37 -12.21 3.79
CA ARG A 47 2.93 -12.29 3.51
C ARG A 47 2.16 -12.24 4.82
N VAL A 48 1.15 -11.38 4.88
CA VAL A 48 0.16 -11.36 5.96
C VAL A 48 -1.24 -11.60 5.38
N ALA A 49 -2.19 -11.94 6.24
CA ALA A 49 -3.59 -12.06 5.82
C ALA A 49 -4.13 -10.70 5.35
N CYS A 50 -5.06 -10.72 4.41
CA CYS A 50 -5.83 -9.52 4.06
C CYS A 50 -6.55 -9.02 5.31
N PRO A 51 -6.45 -7.72 5.65
CA PRO A 51 -7.34 -7.11 6.62
C PRO A 51 -8.80 -7.37 6.25
N THR A 52 -9.63 -7.72 7.22
CA THR A 52 -11.07 -7.86 6.99
C THR A 52 -11.63 -6.47 6.68
N ALA A 53 -12.12 -6.29 5.46
CA ALA A 53 -12.63 -5.01 4.98
C ALA A 53 -14.15 -5.09 4.70
N PRO A 54 -14.91 -4.03 4.95
CA PRO A 54 -16.20 -3.86 4.30
C PRO A 54 -16.01 -3.76 2.77
N PRO A 55 -17.05 -4.02 1.96
CA PRO A 55 -16.99 -3.81 0.52
C PRO A 55 -16.52 -2.38 0.23
N LEU A 56 -15.41 -2.25 -0.49
CA LEU A 56 -14.85 -0.93 -0.75
C LEU A 56 -15.65 -0.20 -1.82
N GLU A 57 -15.89 1.08 -1.56
CA GLU A 57 -16.59 1.96 -2.46
C GLU A 57 -15.78 2.21 -3.72
N ARG A 58 -16.49 2.27 -4.85
CA ARG A 58 -15.94 2.72 -6.13
C ARG A 58 -16.02 4.24 -6.20
N VAL A 59 -15.13 4.85 -6.97
CA VAL A 59 -15.18 6.28 -7.26
C VAL A 59 -16.48 6.57 -8.04
N PRO A 60 -17.31 7.56 -7.65
CA PRO A 60 -18.55 7.88 -8.33
C PRO A 60 -18.36 8.10 -9.84
N GLY A 61 -19.18 7.43 -10.65
CA GLY A 61 -19.09 7.49 -12.11
C GLY A 61 -17.91 6.70 -12.71
N ARG A 62 -17.18 5.93 -11.91
CA ARG A 62 -16.07 5.07 -12.37
C ARG A 62 -16.21 3.65 -11.81
N SER A 63 -15.63 2.68 -12.51
CA SER A 63 -15.53 1.30 -12.01
C SER A 63 -14.34 1.11 -11.07
N GLN A 64 -13.47 2.11 -10.88
CA GLN A 64 -12.24 2.02 -10.11
C GLN A 64 -12.50 2.12 -8.61
N ILE A 65 -11.69 1.44 -7.81
CA ILE A 65 -11.74 1.54 -6.35
C ILE A 65 -11.02 2.82 -5.90
N ASP A 66 -11.55 3.48 -4.88
CA ASP A 66 -10.90 4.64 -4.27
C ASP A 66 -9.62 4.21 -3.51
N ALA A 67 -8.47 4.72 -3.96
CA ALA A 67 -7.17 4.39 -3.39
C ALA A 67 -6.98 4.92 -1.96
N ASP A 68 -7.61 6.05 -1.59
CA ASP A 68 -7.52 6.59 -0.23
C ASP A 68 -8.35 5.74 0.74
N ARG A 69 -9.42 5.08 0.27
CA ARG A 69 -10.18 4.11 1.09
C ARG A 69 -9.34 2.87 1.42
N TRP A 70 -8.64 2.31 0.42
CA TRP A 70 -7.68 1.24 0.67
C TRP A 70 -6.58 1.67 1.63
N LEU A 71 -5.99 2.85 1.40
CA LEU A 71 -4.92 3.35 2.25
C LEU A 71 -5.38 3.47 3.72
N HIS A 72 -6.53 4.10 3.98
CA HIS A 72 -7.04 4.26 5.35
C HIS A 72 -7.31 2.92 6.04
N LEU A 73 -7.84 1.93 5.30
CA LEU A 73 -8.03 0.59 5.84
C LEU A 73 -6.68 -0.04 6.24
N LEU A 74 -5.66 0.08 5.40
CA LEU A 74 -4.34 -0.47 5.67
C LEU A 74 -3.64 0.27 6.81
N GLU A 75 -3.76 1.60 6.88
CA GLU A 75 -3.24 2.41 7.99
C GLU A 75 -3.83 1.95 9.33
N ALA A 76 -5.12 1.58 9.38
CA ALA A 76 -5.77 1.07 10.59
C ALA A 76 -5.25 -0.31 11.05
N HIS A 77 -4.59 -1.07 10.16
CA HIS A 77 -4.03 -2.40 10.44
C HIS A 77 -2.50 -2.43 10.44
N ALA A 78 -1.85 -1.32 10.08
CA ALA A 78 -0.41 -1.20 10.10
C ALA A 78 0.09 -1.22 11.55
N ARG A 79 1.23 -1.86 11.78
CA ARG A 79 1.87 -1.88 13.09
C ARG A 79 2.97 -0.81 13.12
N PRO A 80 3.25 -0.22 14.29
CA PRO A 80 4.46 0.59 14.46
C PRO A 80 5.68 -0.20 13.96
N GLU A 81 6.58 0.47 13.24
CA GLU A 81 7.84 -0.09 12.69
C GLU A 81 7.70 -1.16 11.59
N VAL A 82 6.50 -1.64 11.28
CA VAL A 82 6.25 -2.63 10.22
C VAL A 82 5.27 -2.05 9.20
N PRO A 83 5.76 -1.45 8.11
CA PRO A 83 4.89 -0.94 7.07
C PRO A 83 4.05 -2.07 6.45
N LEU A 84 2.79 -1.76 6.17
CA LEU A 84 1.83 -2.65 5.54
C LEU A 84 1.57 -2.21 4.09
N VAL A 85 1.91 -3.08 3.14
CA VAL A 85 1.65 -2.86 1.72
C VAL A 85 0.54 -3.78 1.24
N GLY A 86 -0.59 -3.21 0.84
CA GLY A 86 -1.67 -3.93 0.19
C GLY A 86 -1.42 -4.07 -1.30
N VAL A 87 -1.68 -5.24 -1.87
CA VAL A 87 -1.57 -5.51 -3.31
C VAL A 87 -2.92 -5.96 -3.85
N THR A 88 -3.39 -5.35 -4.94
CA THR A 88 -4.69 -5.64 -5.54
C THR A 88 -4.61 -5.73 -7.07
N ASP A 89 -5.42 -6.60 -7.67
CA ASP A 89 -5.63 -6.65 -9.12
C ASP A 89 -6.73 -5.68 -9.59
N SER A 90 -7.36 -4.97 -8.65
CA SER A 90 -8.37 -3.96 -8.97
C SER A 90 -7.72 -2.65 -9.40
N ASP A 91 -8.31 -1.99 -10.39
CA ASP A 91 -7.88 -0.66 -10.82
C ASP A 91 -8.20 0.39 -9.76
N LEU A 92 -7.24 1.28 -9.49
CA LEU A 92 -7.30 2.27 -8.43
C LEU A 92 -7.38 3.68 -9.00
N ALA A 93 -8.13 4.55 -8.33
CA ALA A 93 -8.19 5.97 -8.67
C ALA A 93 -8.23 6.84 -7.41
N LEU A 94 -7.86 8.11 -7.60
CA LEU A 94 -8.12 9.21 -6.68
C LEU A 94 -9.07 10.18 -7.38
N PRO A 95 -9.84 11.03 -6.65
CA PRO A 95 -10.77 11.97 -7.29
C PRO A 95 -10.13 12.83 -8.39
N ILE A 96 -8.88 13.24 -8.19
CA ILE A 96 -8.13 14.14 -9.08
C ILE A 96 -7.42 13.38 -10.21
N PHE A 97 -7.10 12.10 -10.04
CA PHE A 97 -6.31 11.32 -11.01
C PHE A 97 -7.19 10.30 -11.74
N THR A 98 -6.95 10.12 -13.04
CA THR A 98 -7.69 9.14 -13.86
C THR A 98 -7.48 7.71 -13.38
N PHE A 99 -6.26 7.38 -12.97
CA PHE A 99 -5.91 6.14 -12.28
C PHE A 99 -4.61 6.37 -11.50
N VAL A 100 -4.30 5.45 -10.59
CA VAL A 100 -3.00 5.40 -9.90
C VAL A 100 -2.50 3.96 -9.84
N PHE A 101 -1.19 3.76 -9.98
CA PHE A 101 -0.56 2.45 -9.73
C PHE A 101 -0.50 2.13 -8.24
N GLY A 102 -0.62 3.13 -7.39
CA GLY A 102 -0.60 2.94 -5.95
C GLY A 102 -0.74 4.25 -5.22
N ARG A 103 -0.87 4.13 -3.90
CA ARG A 103 -1.04 5.25 -2.99
C ARG A 103 -0.35 4.91 -1.67
N ALA A 104 0.42 5.85 -1.15
CA ALA A 104 1.12 5.71 0.12
C ALA A 104 1.05 7.00 0.92
N ARG A 105 1.25 6.88 2.24
CA ARG A 105 1.42 8.01 3.14
C ARG A 105 2.89 8.28 3.37
N LEU A 106 3.37 9.47 3.02
CA LEU A 106 4.73 9.88 3.35
C LEU A 106 4.88 9.99 4.88
N GLY A 107 5.89 9.33 5.44
CA GLY A 107 6.08 9.22 6.89
C GLY A 107 5.06 8.32 7.59
N GLY A 108 4.17 7.66 6.84
CA GLY A 108 3.22 6.70 7.37
C GLY A 108 3.72 5.25 7.25
N GLY A 109 2.92 4.32 7.77
CA GLY A 109 3.21 2.89 7.78
C GLY A 109 2.39 2.08 6.79
N ALA A 110 1.78 2.69 5.77
CA ALA A 110 0.93 1.95 4.83
C ALA A 110 1.02 2.44 3.39
N ALA A 111 0.82 1.50 2.47
CA ALA A 111 0.70 1.76 1.05
C ALA A 111 -0.23 0.72 0.39
N VAL A 112 -0.84 1.08 -0.74
CA VAL A 112 -1.57 0.16 -1.62
C VAL A 112 -0.99 0.23 -3.02
N ILE A 113 -0.91 -0.92 -3.71
CA ILE A 113 -0.41 -1.06 -5.09
C ILE A 113 -1.46 -1.82 -5.91
N SER A 114 -1.71 -1.35 -7.14
CA SER A 114 -2.56 -1.96 -8.15
C SER A 114 -1.73 -2.61 -9.24
N LEU A 115 -2.07 -3.85 -9.60
CA LEU A 115 -1.50 -4.58 -10.73
C LEU A 115 -2.31 -4.45 -12.02
N ALA A 116 -3.51 -3.86 -11.97
CA ALA A 116 -4.50 -3.86 -13.06
C ALA A 116 -3.97 -3.30 -14.40
N ARG A 117 -2.94 -2.44 -14.35
CA ARG A 117 -2.39 -1.71 -15.49
C ARG A 117 -0.89 -1.97 -15.72
N LEU A 118 -0.34 -3.05 -15.16
CA LEU A 118 1.09 -3.41 -15.26
C LEU A 118 1.40 -4.51 -16.30
N HIS A 119 0.50 -4.71 -17.26
CA HIS A 119 0.61 -5.72 -18.32
C HIS A 119 1.45 -5.27 -19.52
#